data_AF-A0AAD8A0Y0-F1
#
_entry.id   AF-A0AAD8A0Y0-F1
#
_cell.length_a   1.000
_cell.length_b   1.000
_cell.length_c   1.000
_cell.angle_alpha   90.00
_cell.angle_beta   90.00
_cell.angle_gamma   90.00
#
_symmetry.space_group_name_H-M   'P 1'
#
loop_
_entity.id
_entity.type
_entity.pdbx_description
1 polymer ?
#
loop_
_entity_poly.entity_id
_entity_poly.type
_entity_poly.pdbx_seq_one_letter_code
_entity_poly.pdbx_strand_id
1 'polypeptide(L)'
;VVERLSSIDHRYKELLELAKLRKQRLLDALSLYKLLSESDGVEQWIGEKDRMLQTMVPAKDIEDVEIMKHRYDGFEKEMNANASRVAVVNQLARQLLHVEHPNSEQIVARQNQLNHEWADLREKAEAKRDELNSAHGVQTFHIECRETLSWIEDKKRILQSTDSLEMDLTGIMTLQRRLSGMGTRPGSYPSKMDSLEQEADSIGAEHPDEGSHYQRENTTDPTDMGTANTDAERARFKVGGSWRPAQVPARLGSFPGMVDQDADRCCLRGHSCITCRG
;
A
#
# COMPACT_ATOMS: atom_id res chain seq x y z
N VAL A 1 -80.41 18.87 -37.03
CA VAL A 1 -80.05 17.58 -36.37
C VAL A 1 -78.69 17.08 -36.83
N VAL A 2 -78.44 16.94 -38.14
CA VAL A 2 -77.15 16.48 -38.70
C VAL A 2 -75.95 17.31 -38.23
N GLU A 3 -76.03 18.65 -38.30
CA GLU A 3 -74.97 19.55 -37.84
C GLU A 3 -74.68 19.45 -36.32
N ARG A 4 -75.72 19.16 -35.52
CA ARG A 4 -75.56 18.94 -34.07
C ARG A 4 -74.86 17.61 -33.80
N LEU A 5 -75.16 16.56 -34.57
CA LEU A 5 -74.49 15.27 -34.47
C LEU A 5 -73.01 15.37 -34.88
N SER A 6 -72.68 16.09 -35.96
CA SER A 6 -71.28 16.31 -36.36
C SER A 6 -70.50 17.11 -35.32
N SER A 7 -71.13 18.12 -34.69
CA SER A 7 -70.52 18.88 -33.59
C SER A 7 -70.23 18.00 -32.38
N ILE A 8 -71.15 17.10 -32.01
CA ILE A 8 -70.95 16.15 -30.91
C ILE A 8 -69.82 15.16 -31.23
N ASP A 9 -69.79 14.61 -32.44
CA ASP A 9 -68.73 13.69 -32.89
C ASP A 9 -67.35 14.36 -32.85
N HIS A 10 -67.25 15.60 -33.31
CA HIS A 10 -66.00 16.36 -33.25
C HIS A 10 -65.52 16.57 -31.80
N ARG A 11 -66.42 17.01 -30.91
CA ARG A 11 -66.08 17.23 -29.48
C ARG A 11 -65.71 15.93 -28.77
N TYR A 12 -66.36 14.82 -29.13
CA TYR A 12 -66.01 13.52 -28.58
C TYR A 12 -64.60 13.08 -29.01
N LYS A 13 -64.24 13.28 -30.29
CA LYS A 13 -62.88 13.02 -30.79
C LYS A 13 -61.84 13.90 -30.11
N GLU A 14 -62.11 15.20 -29.95
CA GLU A 14 -61.25 16.12 -29.21
C GLU A 14 -61.03 15.64 -27.76
N LEU A 15 -62.10 15.27 -27.07
CA LEU A 15 -62.03 14.75 -25.70
C LEU A 15 -61.15 13.48 -25.63
N LEU A 16 -61.28 12.56 -26.60
CA LEU A 16 -60.46 11.36 -26.65
C LEU A 16 -58.97 11.68 -26.84
N GLU A 17 -58.63 12.63 -27.72
CA GLU A 17 -57.24 13.04 -27.92
C GLU A 17 -56.67 13.74 -26.69
N LEU A 18 -57.45 14.61 -26.03
CA LEU A 18 -57.05 15.23 -24.76
C LEU A 18 -56.82 14.17 -23.66
N ALA A 19 -57.68 13.16 -23.57
CA ALA A 19 -57.52 12.07 -22.61
C ALA A 19 -56.26 11.22 -22.89
N LYS A 20 -55.98 10.90 -24.15
CA LYS A 20 -54.75 10.19 -24.56
C LYS A 20 -53.50 11.00 -24.20
N LEU A 21 -53.47 12.28 -24.56
CA LEU A 21 -52.36 13.17 -24.26
C LEU A 21 -52.13 13.31 -22.75
N ARG A 22 -53.20 13.44 -21.97
CA ARG A 22 -53.11 13.51 -20.50
C ARG A 22 -52.54 12.20 -19.94
N LYS A 23 -52.98 11.05 -20.42
CA LYS A 23 -52.45 9.74 -20.02
C LYS A 23 -50.96 9.64 -20.33
N GLN A 24 -50.53 10.02 -21.54
CA GLN A 24 -49.12 9.99 -21.93
C GLN A 24 -48.27 10.86 -21.01
N ARG A 25 -48.65 12.12 -20.80
CA ARG A 25 -47.95 13.04 -19.88
C ARG A 25 -47.82 12.50 -18.45
N LEU A 26 -48.81 11.75 -17.98
CA LEU A 26 -48.76 11.12 -16.65
C LEU A 26 -47.75 9.96 -16.61
N LEU A 27 -47.69 9.15 -17.67
CA LEU A 27 -46.70 8.06 -17.78
C LEU A 27 -45.28 8.63 -17.89
N ASP A 28 -45.09 9.66 -18.70
CA ASP A 28 -43.82 10.39 -18.84
C ASP A 28 -43.35 10.89 -17.47
N ALA A 29 -44.20 11.65 -16.76
CA ALA A 29 -43.90 12.15 -15.42
C ALA A 29 -43.55 11.02 -14.44
N LEU A 30 -44.34 9.95 -14.40
CA LEU A 30 -44.08 8.81 -13.51
C LEU A 30 -42.73 8.16 -13.79
N SER A 31 -42.39 7.99 -15.07
CA SER A 31 -41.13 7.38 -15.48
C SER A 31 -39.92 8.25 -15.15
N LEU A 32 -40.04 9.59 -15.31
CA LEU A 32 -39.02 10.55 -14.90
C LEU A 32 -38.80 10.53 -13.38
N TYR A 33 -39.86 10.62 -12.57
CA TYR A 33 -39.73 10.61 -11.12
C TYR A 33 -39.16 9.30 -10.58
N LYS A 34 -39.46 8.17 -11.24
CA LYS A 34 -38.80 6.90 -10.92
C LYS A 34 -37.29 7.00 -11.12
N LEU A 35 -36.82 7.51 -12.26
CA LEU A 35 -35.40 7.70 -12.51
C LEU A 35 -34.75 8.64 -11.49
N LEU A 36 -35.38 9.78 -11.21
CA LEU A 36 -34.87 10.75 -10.25
C LEU A 36 -34.74 10.13 -8.87
N SER A 37 -35.78 9.46 -8.37
CA SER A 37 -35.74 8.79 -7.06
C SER A 37 -34.65 7.72 -6.96
N GLU A 38 -34.44 6.92 -8.01
CA GLU A 38 -33.37 5.93 -8.03
C GLU A 38 -31.98 6.60 -8.07
N SER A 39 -31.82 7.68 -8.83
CA SER A 39 -30.58 8.49 -8.87
C SER A 39 -30.26 9.06 -7.49
N ASP A 40 -31.23 9.73 -6.85
CA ASP A 40 -31.09 10.34 -5.52
C ASP A 40 -30.64 9.31 -4.48
N GLY A 41 -31.24 8.11 -4.51
CA GLY A 41 -30.90 7.04 -3.59
C GLY A 41 -29.50 6.45 -3.82
N VAL A 42 -28.95 6.56 -5.02
CA VAL A 42 -27.56 6.17 -5.31
C VAL A 42 -26.59 7.29 -4.94
N GLU A 43 -26.90 8.54 -5.27
CA GLU A 43 -26.08 9.72 -4.92
C GLU A 43 -25.93 9.89 -3.41
N GLN A 44 -27.02 9.71 -2.65
CA GLN A 44 -26.95 9.72 -1.19
C GLN A 44 -25.97 8.66 -0.67
N TRP A 45 -26.08 7.44 -1.20
CA TRP A 45 -25.20 6.34 -0.81
C TRP A 45 -23.74 6.61 -1.21
N ILE A 46 -23.50 7.17 -2.40
CA ILE A 46 -22.16 7.61 -2.83
C ILE A 46 -21.59 8.63 -1.83
N GLY A 47 -22.37 9.64 -1.44
CA GLY A 47 -21.95 10.64 -0.46
C GLY A 47 -21.65 10.07 0.92
N GLU A 48 -22.38 9.04 1.36
CA GLU A 48 -22.08 8.31 2.60
C GLU A 48 -20.76 7.54 2.50
N LYS A 49 -20.49 6.91 1.35
CA LYS A 49 -19.25 6.17 1.07
C LYS A 49 -18.03 7.07 0.92
N ASP A 50 -18.18 8.23 0.29
CA ASP A 50 -17.13 9.24 0.21
C ASP A 50 -16.71 9.71 1.61
N ARG A 51 -17.67 10.03 2.48
CA ARG A 51 -17.39 10.38 3.88
C ARG A 51 -16.73 9.23 4.63
N MET A 52 -17.15 7.99 4.39
CA MET A 52 -16.53 6.82 5.03
C MET A 52 -15.05 6.72 4.66
N LEU A 53 -14.70 6.86 3.38
CA LEU A 53 -13.30 6.83 2.91
C LEU A 53 -12.45 7.93 3.55
N GLN A 54 -12.99 9.15 3.69
CA GLN A 54 -12.28 10.26 4.34
C GLN A 54 -11.90 9.96 5.80
N THR A 55 -12.64 9.09 6.49
CA THR A 55 -12.34 8.68 7.87
C THR A 55 -11.34 7.52 7.96
N MET A 56 -10.97 6.89 6.85
CA MET A 56 -9.99 5.80 6.83
C MET A 56 -8.58 6.39 6.70
N VAL A 57 -8.03 6.81 7.82
CA VAL A 57 -6.65 7.33 7.89
C VAL A 57 -5.76 6.24 8.49
N PRO A 58 -4.74 5.77 7.77
CA PRO A 58 -3.78 4.82 8.32
C PRO A 58 -3.06 5.43 9.53
N ALA A 59 -2.90 4.64 10.59
CA ALA A 59 -2.13 5.03 11.76
C ALA A 59 -0.67 4.60 11.63
N LYS A 60 0.14 4.92 12.65
CA LYS A 60 1.59 4.65 12.67
C LYS A 60 1.93 3.20 13.04
N ASP A 61 0.98 2.42 13.52
CA ASP A 61 1.20 1.05 14.00
C ASP A 61 0.63 0.02 13.01
N ILE A 62 1.30 -1.14 12.88
CA ILE A 62 0.91 -2.18 11.93
C ILE A 62 -0.49 -2.72 12.21
N GLU A 63 -0.86 -2.87 13.49
CA GLU A 63 -2.16 -3.39 13.90
C GLU A 63 -3.30 -2.49 13.42
N ASP A 64 -3.14 -1.18 13.56
CA ASP A 64 -4.14 -0.21 13.13
C ASP A 64 -4.25 -0.15 11.60
N VAL A 65 -3.13 -0.27 10.89
CA VAL A 65 -3.13 -0.36 9.42
C VAL A 65 -3.89 -1.62 8.96
N GLU A 66 -3.67 -2.76 9.60
CA GLU A 66 -4.40 -4.01 9.30
C GLU A 66 -5.91 -3.89 9.59
N ILE A 67 -6.29 -3.23 10.69
CA ILE A 67 -7.70 -2.94 10.99
C ILE A 67 -8.30 -2.06 9.89
N MET A 68 -7.58 -1.03 9.42
CA MET A 68 -8.04 -0.17 8.33
C MET A 68 -8.17 -0.94 7.01
N LYS A 69 -7.22 -1.82 6.67
CA LYS A 69 -7.31 -2.69 5.49
C LYS A 69 -8.52 -3.61 5.55
N HIS A 70 -8.77 -4.26 6.69
CA HIS A 70 -9.96 -5.08 6.86
C HIS A 70 -11.26 -4.26 6.72
N ARG A 71 -11.29 -3.02 7.24
CA ARG A 71 -12.42 -2.10 7.05
C ARG A 71 -12.60 -1.71 5.57
N TYR A 72 -11.50 -1.47 4.87
CA TYR A 72 -11.50 -1.16 3.44
C TYR A 72 -12.00 -2.35 2.59
N ASP A 73 -11.62 -3.58 2.92
CA ASP A 73 -12.14 -4.78 2.23
C ASP A 73 -13.67 -4.90 2.36
N GLY A 74 -14.21 -4.54 3.53
CA GLY A 74 -15.65 -4.43 3.74
C GLY A 74 -16.29 -3.38 2.83
N PHE A 75 -15.67 -2.20 2.76
CA PHE A 75 -16.07 -1.12 1.87
C PHE A 75 -16.07 -1.54 0.39
N GLU A 76 -15.02 -2.24 -0.07
CA GLU A 76 -14.89 -2.69 -1.46
C GLU A 76 -15.96 -3.73 -1.83
N LYS A 77 -16.28 -4.65 -0.92
CA LYS A 77 -17.41 -5.58 -1.10
C LYS A 77 -18.73 -4.84 -1.27
N GLU A 78 -18.96 -3.81 -0.48
CA GLU A 78 -20.16 -2.98 -0.61
C GLU A 78 -20.19 -2.19 -1.93
N MET A 79 -19.05 -1.65 -2.37
CA MET A 79 -18.91 -1.00 -3.68
C MET A 79 -19.29 -1.94 -4.82
N ASN A 80 -18.80 -3.17 -4.78
CA ASN A 80 -19.09 -4.18 -5.80
C ASN A 80 -20.56 -4.62 -5.79
N ALA A 81 -21.16 -4.81 -4.60
CA ALA A 81 -22.58 -5.16 -4.48
C ALA A 81 -23.50 -4.06 -5.03
N ASN A 82 -23.16 -2.79 -4.83
CA ASN A 82 -23.99 -1.64 -5.21
C ASN A 82 -23.72 -1.13 -6.65
N ALA A 83 -22.67 -1.59 -7.32
CA ALA A 83 -22.36 -1.19 -8.71
C ALA A 83 -23.55 -1.46 -9.67
N SER A 84 -24.34 -2.50 -9.41
CA SER A 84 -25.54 -2.82 -10.17
C SER A 84 -26.61 -1.73 -10.12
N ARG A 85 -26.72 -0.98 -9.00
CA ARG A 85 -27.72 0.10 -8.84
C ARG A 85 -27.41 1.29 -9.75
N VAL A 86 -26.13 1.66 -9.88
CA VAL A 86 -25.68 2.67 -10.85
C VAL A 86 -26.02 2.23 -12.29
N ALA A 87 -25.84 0.95 -12.60
CA ALA A 87 -26.20 0.40 -13.91
C ALA A 87 -27.71 0.45 -14.18
N VAL A 88 -28.55 0.22 -13.16
CA VAL A 88 -30.02 0.34 -13.26
C VAL A 88 -30.44 1.78 -13.59
N VAL A 89 -29.90 2.78 -12.89
CA VAL A 89 -30.21 4.20 -13.18
C VAL A 89 -29.81 4.56 -14.62
N ASN A 90 -28.61 4.14 -15.04
CA ASN A 90 -28.16 4.34 -16.42
C ASN A 90 -29.07 3.65 -17.44
N GLN A 91 -29.57 2.45 -17.13
CA GLN A 91 -30.50 1.74 -18.00
C GLN A 91 -31.85 2.44 -18.11
N LEU A 92 -32.39 2.95 -17.00
CA LEU A 92 -33.60 3.77 -17.00
C LEU A 92 -33.41 5.03 -17.84
N ALA A 93 -32.27 5.72 -17.69
CA ALA A 93 -31.94 6.91 -18.48
C ALA A 93 -31.95 6.59 -19.97
N ARG A 94 -31.25 5.54 -20.39
CA ARG A 94 -31.22 5.08 -21.79
C ARG A 94 -32.60 4.76 -22.34
N GLN A 95 -33.46 4.10 -21.55
CA GLN A 95 -34.83 3.78 -21.97
C GLN A 95 -35.66 5.04 -22.21
N LEU A 96 -35.55 6.04 -21.33
CA LEU A 96 -36.28 7.31 -21.48
C LEU A 96 -35.77 8.15 -22.66
N LEU A 97 -34.47 8.15 -22.89
CA LEU A 97 -33.88 8.83 -24.05
C LEU A 97 -34.26 8.15 -25.37
N HIS A 98 -34.37 6.81 -25.37
CA HIS A 98 -34.78 6.07 -26.56
C HIS A 98 -36.22 6.37 -27.00
N VAL A 99 -37.12 6.66 -26.05
CA VAL A 99 -38.51 7.05 -26.34
C VAL A 99 -38.68 8.56 -26.52
N GLU A 100 -37.57 9.31 -26.65
CA GLU A 100 -37.56 10.77 -26.86
C GLU A 100 -38.36 11.52 -25.78
N HIS A 101 -38.14 11.15 -24.50
CA HIS A 101 -38.87 11.74 -23.38
C HIS A 101 -38.77 13.28 -23.39
N PRO A 102 -39.86 14.03 -23.09
CA PRO A 102 -39.87 15.50 -23.20
C PRO A 102 -38.79 16.21 -22.36
N ASN A 103 -38.35 15.58 -21.27
CA ASN A 103 -37.30 16.08 -20.37
C ASN A 103 -35.92 15.44 -20.63
N SER A 104 -35.60 15.10 -21.87
CA SER A 104 -34.34 14.42 -22.24
C SER A 104 -33.09 15.14 -21.71
N GLU A 105 -33.03 16.47 -21.81
CA GLU A 105 -31.89 17.25 -21.31
C GLU A 105 -31.65 17.06 -19.80
N GLN A 106 -32.72 17.07 -19.00
CA GLN A 106 -32.64 16.83 -17.56
C GLN A 106 -32.17 15.41 -17.25
N ILE A 107 -32.64 14.42 -18.01
CA ILE A 107 -32.26 13.01 -17.83
C ILE A 107 -30.76 12.84 -18.13
N VAL A 108 -30.26 13.42 -19.22
CA VAL A 108 -28.83 13.38 -19.57
C VAL A 108 -27.99 14.07 -18.50
N ALA A 109 -28.40 15.26 -18.05
CA ALA A 109 -27.68 15.99 -17.01
C ALA A 109 -27.58 15.17 -15.71
N ARG A 110 -28.70 14.56 -15.28
CA ARG A 110 -28.75 13.73 -14.07
C ARG A 110 -27.88 12.47 -14.21
N GLN A 111 -27.97 11.79 -15.34
CA GLN A 111 -27.15 10.61 -15.63
C GLN A 111 -25.66 10.93 -15.60
N ASN A 112 -25.24 12.03 -16.23
CA ASN A 112 -23.85 12.43 -16.29
C ASN A 112 -23.31 12.80 -14.90
N GLN A 113 -24.10 13.52 -14.09
CA GLN A 113 -23.74 13.85 -12.72
C GLN A 113 -23.49 12.59 -11.89
N LEU A 114 -24.46 11.66 -11.87
CA LEU A 114 -24.32 10.41 -11.11
C LEU A 114 -23.10 9.60 -11.55
N ASN A 115 -22.85 9.51 -12.86
CA ASN A 115 -21.71 8.77 -13.39
C ASN A 115 -20.37 9.42 -13.03
N HIS A 116 -20.31 10.75 -12.99
CA HIS A 116 -19.13 11.48 -12.55
C HIS A 116 -18.86 11.23 -11.06
N GLU A 117 -19.87 11.41 -10.20
CA GLU A 117 -19.72 11.15 -8.76
C GLU A 117 -19.32 9.70 -8.47
N TRP A 118 -19.85 8.75 -9.24
CA TRP A 118 -19.47 7.34 -9.14
C TRP A 118 -18.03 7.07 -9.58
N ALA A 119 -17.58 7.70 -10.66
CA ALA A 119 -16.21 7.58 -11.15
C ALA A 119 -15.23 8.17 -10.14
N ASP A 120 -15.52 9.36 -9.62
CA ASP A 120 -14.71 10.05 -8.62
C ASP A 120 -14.60 9.22 -7.32
N LEU A 121 -15.70 8.61 -6.86
CA LEU A 121 -15.67 7.73 -5.69
C LEU A 121 -14.78 6.51 -5.93
N ARG A 122 -14.80 5.92 -7.14
CA ARG A 122 -13.92 4.80 -7.48
C ARG A 122 -12.45 5.20 -7.51
N GLU A 123 -12.13 6.35 -8.08
CA GLU A 123 -10.76 6.87 -8.09
C GLU A 123 -10.24 7.10 -6.67
N LYS A 124 -11.04 7.74 -5.81
CA LYS A 124 -10.71 7.92 -4.39
C LYS A 124 -10.54 6.60 -3.65
N ALA A 125 -11.36 5.60 -3.95
CA ALA A 125 -11.25 4.27 -3.36
C ALA A 125 -9.92 3.61 -3.74
N GLU A 126 -9.58 3.60 -5.04
CA GLU A 126 -8.30 3.06 -5.53
C GLU A 126 -7.10 3.78 -4.87
N ALA A 127 -7.12 5.11 -4.84
CA ALA A 127 -6.08 5.89 -4.17
C ALA A 127 -5.96 5.54 -2.68
N LYS A 128 -7.09 5.34 -1.99
CA LYS A 128 -7.11 4.94 -0.58
C LYS A 128 -6.55 3.52 -0.39
N ARG A 129 -6.84 2.59 -1.31
CA ARG A 129 -6.28 1.23 -1.27
C ARG A 129 -4.76 1.27 -1.38
N ASP A 130 -4.25 2.07 -2.31
CA ASP A 130 -2.82 2.18 -2.57
C ASP A 130 -2.11 2.86 -1.37
N GLU A 131 -2.73 3.89 -0.78
CA GLU A 131 -2.27 4.52 0.47
C GLU A 131 -2.17 3.50 1.63
N LEU A 132 -3.21 2.68 1.84
CA LEU A 132 -3.22 1.66 2.90
C LEU A 132 -2.19 0.55 2.66
N ASN A 133 -2.00 0.14 1.41
CA ASN A 133 -1.00 -0.87 1.04
C ASN A 133 0.42 -0.33 1.23
N SER A 134 0.64 0.92 0.84
CA SER A 134 1.90 1.62 1.05
C SER A 134 2.23 1.74 2.54
N ALA A 135 1.29 2.22 3.35
CA ALA A 135 1.47 2.32 4.80
C ALA A 135 1.78 0.95 5.43
N HIS A 136 1.09 -0.11 4.98
CA HIS A 136 1.35 -1.47 5.43
C HIS A 136 2.75 -1.96 5.05
N GLY A 137 3.21 -1.71 3.83
CA GLY A 137 4.56 -2.03 3.37
C GLY A 137 5.62 -1.38 4.24
N VAL A 138 5.49 -0.07 4.48
CA VAL A 138 6.39 0.69 5.38
C VAL A 138 6.44 0.09 6.78
N GLN A 139 5.29 -0.22 7.37
CA GLN A 139 5.25 -0.80 8.72
C GLN A 139 5.83 -2.22 8.78
N THR A 140 5.63 -3.02 7.75
CA THR A 140 6.21 -4.36 7.64
C THR A 140 7.73 -4.27 7.57
N PHE A 141 8.25 -3.40 6.68
CA PHE A 141 9.68 -3.13 6.56
C PHE A 141 10.31 -2.72 7.91
N HIS A 142 9.64 -1.84 8.67
CA HIS A 142 10.11 -1.46 10.00
C HIS A 142 10.20 -2.63 10.99
N ILE A 143 9.20 -3.51 10.99
CA ILE A 143 9.21 -4.70 11.84
C ILE A 143 10.37 -5.59 11.45
N GLU A 144 10.55 -5.84 10.15
CA GLU A 144 11.64 -6.69 9.66
C GLU A 144 13.02 -6.13 9.96
N CYS A 145 13.19 -4.80 9.89
CA CYS A 145 14.41 -4.12 10.33
C CYS A 145 14.66 -4.36 11.81
N ARG A 146 13.68 -4.12 12.69
CA ARG A 146 13.82 -4.34 14.15
C ARG A 146 14.13 -5.79 14.50
N GLU A 147 13.48 -6.74 13.84
CA GLU A 147 13.76 -8.16 14.00
C GLU A 147 15.20 -8.52 13.59
N THR A 148 15.65 -7.97 12.46
CA THR A 148 17.00 -8.20 11.95
C THR A 148 18.05 -7.58 12.87
N LEU A 149 17.81 -6.36 13.37
CA LEU A 149 18.68 -5.70 14.34
C LEU A 149 18.78 -6.47 15.66
N SER A 150 17.63 -6.87 16.24
CA SER A 150 17.57 -7.68 17.46
C SER A 150 18.36 -8.99 17.30
N TRP A 151 18.25 -9.64 16.14
CA TRP A 151 19.04 -10.83 15.83
C TRP A 151 20.55 -10.55 15.82
N ILE A 152 20.99 -9.45 15.21
CA ILE A 152 22.41 -9.04 15.19
C ILE A 152 22.91 -8.79 16.62
N GLU A 153 22.16 -8.04 17.41
CA GLU A 153 22.50 -7.73 18.80
C GLU A 153 22.61 -8.99 19.66
N ASP A 154 21.71 -9.95 19.48
CA ASP A 154 21.78 -11.24 20.15
C ASP A 154 23.04 -12.03 19.75
N LYS A 155 23.44 -12.00 18.48
CA LYS A 155 24.71 -12.63 18.04
C LYS A 155 25.92 -11.94 18.63
N LYS A 156 25.97 -10.60 18.61
CA LYS A 156 27.04 -9.81 19.22
C LYS A 156 27.16 -10.12 20.72
N ARG A 157 26.03 -10.18 21.44
CA ARG A 157 25.99 -10.53 22.87
C ARG A 157 26.56 -11.92 23.14
N ILE A 158 26.24 -12.92 22.31
CA ILE A 158 26.80 -14.27 22.44
C ILE A 158 28.32 -14.23 22.28
N LEU A 159 28.86 -13.50 21.30
CA LEU A 159 30.30 -13.37 21.08
C LEU A 159 31.00 -12.70 22.28
N GLN A 160 30.49 -11.56 22.75
CA GLN A 160 31.06 -10.85 23.89
C GLN A 160 31.04 -11.70 25.17
N SER A 161 29.99 -12.52 25.37
CA SER A 161 29.91 -13.44 26.52
C SER A 161 30.96 -14.55 26.50
N THR A 162 31.65 -14.74 25.37
CA THR A 162 32.69 -15.75 25.23
C THR A 162 34.10 -15.22 25.44
N ASP A 163 34.29 -13.90 25.46
CA ASP A 163 35.61 -13.28 25.68
C ASP A 163 36.15 -13.47 27.11
N SER A 164 35.26 -13.73 28.07
CA SER A 164 35.60 -14.00 29.47
C SER A 164 35.82 -15.47 29.80
N LEU A 165 35.75 -16.38 28.81
CA LEU A 165 35.99 -17.80 29.04
C LEU A 165 37.49 -18.07 29.18
N GLU A 166 37.84 -18.87 30.20
CA GLU A 166 39.22 -19.33 30.37
C GLU A 166 39.62 -20.29 29.23
N MET A 167 40.90 -20.31 28.89
CA MET A 167 41.47 -21.20 27.85
C MET A 167 41.71 -22.61 28.39
N ASP A 168 40.78 -23.11 29.22
CA ASP A 168 40.77 -24.48 29.72
C ASP A 168 39.88 -25.36 28.83
N LEU A 169 39.98 -26.68 28.97
CA LEU A 169 39.21 -27.62 28.14
C LEU A 169 37.69 -27.38 28.26
N THR A 170 37.22 -26.98 29.45
CA THR A 170 35.80 -26.71 29.72
C THR A 170 35.32 -25.45 29.01
N GLY A 171 36.11 -24.36 29.09
CA GLY A 171 35.88 -23.11 28.39
C GLY A 171 35.92 -23.28 26.88
N ILE A 172 36.90 -24.00 26.36
CA ILE A 172 37.05 -24.34 24.94
C ILE A 172 35.87 -25.17 24.42
N MET A 173 35.43 -26.20 25.15
CA MET A 173 34.27 -27.00 24.75
C MET A 173 32.96 -26.20 24.79
N THR A 174 32.80 -25.31 25.78
CA THR A 174 31.65 -24.41 25.89
C THR A 174 31.62 -23.40 24.74
N LEU A 175 32.77 -22.81 24.42
CA LEU A 175 32.98 -21.90 23.30
C LEU A 175 32.63 -22.60 21.97
N GLN A 176 33.19 -23.80 21.74
CA GLN A 176 32.93 -24.57 20.53
C GLN A 176 31.45 -24.89 20.34
N ARG A 177 30.74 -25.29 21.41
CA ARG A 177 29.28 -25.56 21.34
C ARG A 177 28.49 -24.29 20.98
N ARG A 178 28.79 -23.15 21.60
CA ARG A 178 28.11 -21.86 21.34
C ARG A 178 28.37 -21.35 19.92
N LEU A 179 29.63 -21.41 19.47
CA LEU A 179 30.03 -20.96 18.13
C LEU A 179 29.53 -21.90 17.03
N SER A 180 29.43 -23.21 17.28
CA SER A 180 28.92 -24.18 16.29
C SER A 180 27.44 -23.92 15.98
N GLY A 181 26.62 -23.61 17.00
CA GLY A 181 25.20 -23.25 16.80
C GLY A 181 24.96 -21.92 16.08
N MET A 182 25.96 -21.03 16.08
CA MET A 182 25.92 -19.74 15.37
C MET A 182 26.18 -19.90 13.87
N GLY A 183 26.99 -20.89 13.47
CA GLY A 183 27.34 -21.15 12.06
C GLY A 183 26.27 -21.89 11.26
N THR A 184 25.26 -22.48 11.91
CA THR A 184 24.24 -23.28 11.23
C THR A 184 23.09 -22.46 10.64
N ARG A 185 22.98 -21.16 10.95
CA ARG A 185 21.90 -20.27 10.46
C ARG A 185 22.31 -18.89 9.87
N PRO A 186 23.54 -18.61 9.39
CA PRO A 186 23.83 -17.33 8.73
C PRO A 186 23.37 -17.27 7.27
N GLY A 187 23.11 -18.40 6.58
CA GLY A 187 22.88 -18.39 5.12
C GLY A 187 21.61 -17.69 4.62
N SER A 188 20.60 -17.48 5.48
CA SER A 188 19.33 -16.85 5.09
C SER A 188 19.27 -15.34 5.35
N TYR A 189 20.13 -14.81 6.22
CA TYR A 189 20.08 -13.40 6.63
C TYR A 189 20.73 -12.44 5.63
N PRO A 190 21.82 -12.77 4.93
CA PRO A 190 22.33 -11.96 3.83
C PRO A 190 21.25 -11.74 2.76
N SER A 191 20.55 -12.81 2.36
CA SER A 191 19.41 -12.69 1.43
C SER A 191 18.27 -11.84 2.00
N LYS A 192 17.98 -11.93 3.30
CA LYS A 192 16.98 -11.05 3.94
C LYS A 192 17.44 -9.59 3.97
N MET A 193 18.73 -9.34 4.13
CA MET A 193 19.29 -7.99 4.12
C MET A 193 19.29 -7.39 2.72
N ASP A 194 19.63 -8.18 1.70
CA ASP A 194 19.50 -7.79 0.29
C ASP A 194 18.03 -7.47 -0.05
N SER A 195 17.07 -8.26 0.44
CA SER A 195 15.64 -7.96 0.31
C SER A 195 15.25 -6.64 0.98
N LEU A 196 15.71 -6.39 2.21
CA LEU A 196 15.42 -5.15 2.93
C LEU A 196 16.05 -3.93 2.27
N GLU A 197 17.25 -4.05 1.69
CA GLU A 197 17.89 -2.97 0.94
C GLU A 197 17.08 -2.62 -0.32
N GLN A 198 16.63 -3.63 -1.06
CA GLN A 198 15.75 -3.42 -2.21
C GLN A 198 14.41 -2.80 -1.82
N GLU A 199 13.82 -3.21 -0.70
CA GLU A 199 12.56 -2.65 -0.19
C GLU A 199 12.74 -1.21 0.29
N ALA A 200 13.86 -0.89 0.95
CA ALA A 200 14.21 0.46 1.37
C ALA A 200 14.36 1.42 0.17
N ASP A 201 15.01 0.97 -0.91
CA ASP A 201 15.13 1.76 -2.14
C ASP A 201 13.77 2.01 -2.79
N SER A 202 12.88 1.01 -2.79
CA SER A 202 11.51 1.15 -3.31
C SER A 202 10.70 2.16 -2.49
N ILE A 203 10.72 2.02 -1.16
CA ILE A 203 10.00 2.93 -0.24
C ILE A 203 10.58 4.35 -0.33
N GLY A 204 11.90 4.49 -0.43
CA GLY A 204 12.56 5.79 -0.55
C GLY A 204 12.24 6.52 -1.86
N ALA A 205 11.96 5.79 -2.94
CA ALA A 205 11.50 6.35 -4.21
C ALA A 205 10.03 6.81 -4.15
N GLU A 206 9.19 6.10 -3.39
CA GLU A 206 7.76 6.39 -3.25
C GLU A 206 7.45 7.47 -2.19
N HIS A 207 8.25 7.55 -1.11
CA HIS A 207 8.01 8.44 0.05
C HIS A 207 9.28 9.23 0.48
N PRO A 208 9.60 10.34 -0.21
CA PRO A 208 10.82 11.13 0.09
C PRO A 208 10.81 11.78 1.48
N ASP A 209 9.63 12.13 1.98
CA ASP A 209 9.46 12.93 3.19
C ASP A 209 9.66 12.10 4.47
N GLU A 210 9.21 10.85 4.45
CA GLU A 210 9.43 9.89 5.53
C GLU A 210 10.93 9.50 5.62
N GLY A 211 11.65 9.58 4.48
CA GLY A 211 13.11 9.50 4.29
C GLY A 211 13.96 10.03 5.45
N SER A 212 13.55 11.19 5.97
CA SER A 212 14.26 11.98 6.97
C SER A 212 14.15 11.45 8.40
N HIS A 213 13.10 10.67 8.72
CA HIS A 213 12.97 9.99 10.02
C HIS A 213 13.77 8.67 10.03
N TYR A 214 13.87 7.99 8.88
CA TYR A 214 14.56 6.70 8.71
C TYR A 214 16.08 6.78 8.96
N GLN A 215 16.73 7.87 8.56
CA GLN A 215 18.18 8.05 8.72
C GLN A 215 18.64 8.25 10.16
N ARG A 216 17.72 8.54 11.09
CA ARG A 216 18.06 8.80 12.51
C ARG A 216 17.89 7.58 13.42
N GLU A 217 17.00 6.66 13.08
CA GLU A 217 16.68 5.50 13.92
C GLU A 217 17.48 4.24 13.52
N ASN A 218 17.89 4.15 12.24
CA ASN A 218 18.65 3.01 11.68
C ASN A 218 20.14 3.29 11.44
N THR A 219 20.80 4.19 12.19
CA THR A 219 22.28 4.20 12.23
C THR A 219 22.79 3.01 13.05
N THR A 220 22.54 1.80 12.55
CA THR A 220 23.41 0.66 12.80
C THR A 220 24.23 0.51 11.53
N ASP A 221 25.44 1.05 11.60
CA ASP A 221 26.43 1.10 10.53
C ASP A 221 26.59 -0.29 9.88
N PRO A 222 26.49 -0.48 8.54
CA PRO A 222 26.72 -1.76 7.87
C PRO A 222 28.03 -2.45 8.29
N THR A 223 28.98 -1.64 8.77
CA THR A 223 30.23 -2.04 9.42
C THR A 223 30.01 -3.01 10.60
N ASP A 224 28.90 -2.92 11.33
CA ASP A 224 28.61 -3.69 12.55
C ASP A 224 28.31 -5.17 12.32
N MET A 225 27.83 -5.55 11.13
CA MET A 225 27.66 -6.97 10.76
C MET A 225 28.97 -7.56 10.23
N GLY A 226 29.72 -6.77 9.45
CA GLY A 226 31.06 -7.13 9.00
C GLY A 226 31.97 -7.42 10.19
N THR A 227 31.96 -6.55 11.21
CA THR A 227 32.73 -6.74 12.44
C THR A 227 32.25 -7.98 13.21
N ALA A 228 30.95 -8.16 13.43
CA ALA A 228 30.42 -9.32 14.15
C ALA A 228 30.76 -10.67 13.46
N ASN A 229 30.73 -10.73 12.13
CA ASN A 229 31.13 -11.93 11.40
C ASN A 229 32.65 -12.16 11.47
N THR A 230 33.46 -11.10 11.33
CA THR A 230 34.93 -11.23 11.49
C THR A 230 35.35 -11.56 12.92
N ASP A 231 34.61 -11.12 13.94
CA ASP A 231 34.88 -11.43 15.35
C ASP A 231 34.46 -12.87 15.69
N ALA A 232 33.33 -13.35 15.13
CA ALA A 232 32.96 -14.75 15.15
C ALA A 232 34.02 -15.64 14.49
N GLU A 233 34.57 -15.22 13.35
CA GLU A 233 35.66 -15.91 12.65
C GLU A 233 36.96 -15.91 13.45
N ARG A 234 37.35 -14.77 14.03
CA ARG A 234 38.51 -14.63 14.91
C ARG A 234 38.40 -15.50 16.15
N ALA A 235 37.23 -15.54 16.79
CA ALA A 235 36.95 -16.39 17.93
C ALA A 235 37.03 -17.87 17.55
N ARG A 236 36.52 -18.27 16.37
CA ARG A 236 36.53 -19.66 15.88
C ARG A 236 37.93 -20.13 15.43
N PHE A 237 38.76 -19.23 14.89
CA PHE A 237 40.16 -19.49 14.56
C PHE A 237 41.00 -19.76 15.82
N LYS A 238 40.76 -19.03 16.92
CA LYS A 238 41.38 -19.30 18.23
C LYS A 238 41.11 -20.72 18.76
N VAL A 239 40.01 -21.36 18.34
CA VAL A 239 39.62 -22.73 18.73
C VAL A 239 40.05 -23.81 17.72
N GLY A 240 40.83 -23.46 16.70
CA GLY A 240 41.44 -24.42 15.76
C GLY A 240 40.55 -24.90 14.60
N GLY A 241 39.45 -24.22 14.28
CA GLY A 241 38.60 -24.58 13.14
C GLY A 241 39.10 -24.01 11.80
N SER A 242 39.37 -24.87 10.80
CA SER A 242 39.76 -24.47 9.43
C SER A 242 38.52 -24.20 8.56
N TRP A 243 38.38 -23.00 7.99
CA TRP A 243 37.38 -22.70 6.95
C TRP A 243 37.94 -21.71 5.90
N ARG A 244 37.49 -21.81 4.64
CA ARG A 244 37.82 -20.87 3.54
C ARG A 244 36.71 -19.80 3.44
N PRO A 245 37.02 -18.50 3.27
CA PRO A 245 35.99 -17.45 3.29
C PRO A 245 34.98 -17.64 2.16
N ALA A 246 33.69 -17.45 2.45
CA ALA A 246 32.72 -17.10 1.42
C ALA A 246 32.93 -15.61 1.11
N GLN A 247 33.16 -15.28 -0.17
CA GLN A 247 33.41 -13.91 -0.59
C GLN A 247 32.18 -13.05 -0.27
N VAL A 248 32.37 -12.06 0.61
CA VAL A 248 31.43 -10.93 0.73
C VAL A 248 31.65 -10.08 -0.53
N PRO A 249 30.63 -9.81 -1.36
CA PRO A 249 30.80 -8.94 -2.52
C PRO A 249 31.11 -7.53 -2.03
N ALA A 250 32.28 -7.01 -2.41
CA ALA A 250 32.61 -5.59 -2.23
C ALA A 250 31.80 -4.75 -3.23
N ARG A 251 30.54 -4.48 -2.93
CA ARG A 251 29.74 -3.43 -3.60
C ARG A 251 28.81 -2.76 -2.61
N LEU A 252 29.39 -1.98 -1.69
CA LEU A 252 28.67 -0.85 -1.15
C LEU A 252 28.82 0.27 -2.17
N GLY A 253 27.79 0.42 -3.00
CA GLY A 253 27.65 1.56 -3.89
C GLY A 253 27.62 2.85 -3.08
N SER A 254 28.28 3.88 -3.60
CA SER A 254 28.30 5.21 -3.02
C SER A 254 26.89 5.72 -2.76
N PHE A 255 26.54 5.91 -1.49
CA PHE A 255 25.42 6.76 -1.09
C PHE A 255 25.72 8.20 -1.57
N PRO A 256 24.90 8.81 -2.43
CA PRO A 256 25.08 10.19 -2.83
C PRO A 256 24.63 11.09 -1.67
N GLY A 257 25.58 11.59 -0.86
CA GLY A 257 25.25 12.57 0.17
C GLY A 257 26.27 12.83 1.27
N MET A 258 27.37 12.06 1.37
CA MET A 258 28.37 12.27 2.41
C MET A 258 29.60 12.95 1.82
N VAL A 259 29.71 14.26 2.04
CA VAL A 259 30.87 15.07 1.68
C VAL A 259 32.05 14.59 2.56
N ASP A 260 33.00 13.92 1.90
CA ASP A 260 34.20 13.34 2.48
C ASP A 260 35.13 14.45 3.03
N GLN A 261 35.26 14.55 4.37
CA GLN A 261 36.20 15.45 5.04
C GLN A 261 37.25 14.70 5.89
N ASP A 262 37.31 13.37 5.86
CA ASP A 262 38.19 12.60 6.76
C ASP A 262 39.12 11.57 6.06
N ALA A 263 39.38 11.74 4.76
CA ALA A 263 40.34 10.92 4.03
C ALA A 263 41.83 11.11 4.44
N ASP A 264 42.18 12.10 5.28
CA ASP A 264 43.58 12.47 5.56
C ASP A 264 44.16 12.00 6.93
N ARG A 265 43.45 11.17 7.73
CA ARG A 265 43.96 10.77 9.07
C ARG A 265 44.64 9.40 9.20
N CYS A 266 44.69 8.57 8.15
CA CYS A 266 45.21 7.20 8.28
C CYS A 266 46.70 6.99 7.97
N CYS A 267 47.49 8.03 7.62
CA CYS A 267 48.91 7.89 7.28
C CYS A 267 49.91 8.09 8.45
N LEU A 268 49.53 7.86 9.72
CA LEU A 268 50.43 8.11 10.87
C LEU A 268 50.76 6.89 11.76
N ARG A 269 50.57 5.65 11.29
CA ARG A 269 51.07 4.46 12.01
C ARG A 269 51.78 3.46 11.11
N GLY A 270 52.91 3.88 10.55
CA GLY A 270 54.18 3.14 10.61
C GLY A 270 54.26 1.66 10.20
N HIS A 271 53.32 1.10 9.44
CA HIS A 271 53.46 -0.25 8.88
C HIS A 271 53.49 -0.18 7.35
N SER A 272 54.60 -0.64 6.81
CA SER A 272 54.92 -0.77 5.38
C SER A 272 53.87 -1.61 4.66
N CYS A 273 53.05 -0.95 3.84
CA CYS A 273 52.13 -1.60 2.92
C CYS A 273 52.91 -2.07 1.68
N ILE A 274 53.28 -3.35 1.67
CA ILE A 274 53.76 -4.06 0.48
C ILE A 274 52.54 -4.65 -0.23
N THR A 275 52.49 -4.45 -1.55
CA THR A 275 51.53 -4.95 -2.55
C THR A 275 50.26 -4.13 -2.84
N CYS A 276 50.42 -3.14 -3.72
CA CYS A 276 49.51 -2.92 -4.85
C CYS A 276 50.37 -2.59 -6.09
N ARG A 277 50.50 -3.56 -7.02
CA ARG A 277 50.93 -3.35 -8.40
C ARG A 277 50.04 -4.20 -9.30
N GLY A 278 49.47 -3.56 -10.32
CA GLY A 278 48.87 -4.18 -11.51
C GLY A 278 47.38 -4.40 -11.39
#